data_AF-F9EQD0-F1
#
_entry.id   AF-F9EQD0-F1
#
_cell.length_a   1.000
_cell.length_b   1.000
_cell.length_c   1.000
_cell.angle_alpha   90.00
_cell.angle_beta   90.00
_cell.angle_gamma   90.00
#
_symmetry.space_group_name_H-M   'P 1'
#
loop_
_entity.id
_entity.type
_entity.pdbx_description
1 polymer ?
#
loop_
_entity_poly.entity_id
_entity_poly.type
_entity_poly.pdbx_seq_one_letter_code
_entity_poly.pdbx_strand_id
1 'polypeptide(L)'
;MRRYSEAYSLIIKPYLEKDKDIQRELENLNSLDKTVINTFLIGIIKDYKDEILERDEFLNILILLQSYLWRRYITEKPTNALNKIFQGMYSKISKNGDYYKNLEDILMTQDFPTDEELESALKLKNVYKDKEKLNYVFKKLENYNHNELIDFENEKITIEHIFPQKPGKAWKENYSDSELEQMISFKDTISNLTLTGSNSNLSNKSFLEKRDDEVHGYKNSKLYMNKYLGKLDEWNLLSMEARFESLYEDIVKIWQRPEDKVTDDMEKITFVLKGSTTSGTGRLLSNEKFEILKGTSIVLEVKSDNPTTFKRNKNLINDLLRKNLIEKLEDKYIFKENYIATSPSAAAVLVLGYTANGWNVWKTYEGKLLSEYRK
;
A
#
# COMPACT_ATOMS: atom_id res chain seq x y z
N MET A 1 -7.94 39.25 7.92
CA MET A 1 -7.32 39.31 6.57
C MET A 1 -5.81 39.05 6.59
N ARG A 2 -4.99 39.73 7.42
CA ARG A 2 -3.53 39.54 7.44
C ARG A 2 -3.09 38.07 7.66
N ARG A 3 -3.63 37.38 8.67
CA ARG A 3 -3.31 35.97 8.94
C ARG A 3 -3.66 35.00 7.80
N TYR A 4 -4.80 35.20 7.14
CA TYR A 4 -5.20 34.40 5.98
C TYR A 4 -4.25 34.61 4.78
N SER A 5 -3.76 35.84 4.59
CA SER A 5 -2.75 36.15 3.58
C SER A 5 -1.39 35.50 3.91
N GLU A 6 -0.97 35.55 5.18
CA GLU A 6 0.24 34.87 5.67
C GLU A 6 0.15 33.34 5.45
N ALA A 7 -0.99 32.74 5.80
CA ALA A 7 -1.24 31.31 5.58
C ALA A 7 -1.18 30.92 4.10
N TYR A 8 -1.84 31.68 3.23
CA TYR A 8 -1.77 31.46 1.78
C TYR A 8 -0.35 31.66 1.25
N SER A 9 0.40 32.62 1.78
CA SER A 9 1.80 32.85 1.40
C SER A 9 2.67 31.62 1.70
N LEU A 10 2.50 30.98 2.85
CA LEU A 10 3.22 29.76 3.22
C LEU A 10 2.88 28.57 2.32
N ILE A 11 1.62 28.48 1.87
CA ILE A 11 1.23 27.48 0.88
C ILE A 11 2.02 27.69 -0.41
N ILE A 12 2.08 28.92 -0.94
CA ILE A 12 2.75 29.19 -2.22
C ILE A 12 4.28 29.21 -2.09
N LYS A 13 4.80 29.62 -0.93
CA LYS A 13 6.23 29.82 -0.64
C LYS A 13 6.59 29.13 0.68
N PRO A 14 6.67 27.79 0.70
CA PRO A 14 7.01 27.05 1.92
C PRO A 14 8.34 27.46 2.56
N TYR A 15 9.30 27.94 1.78
CA TYR A 15 10.60 28.44 2.27
C TYR A 15 10.52 29.62 3.24
N LEU A 16 9.35 30.23 3.40
CA LEU A 16 9.09 31.23 4.43
C LEU A 16 8.77 30.63 5.81
N GLU A 17 8.51 29.31 5.88
CA GLU A 17 8.35 28.59 7.14
C GLU A 17 9.70 28.39 7.83
N LYS A 18 9.75 28.63 9.14
CA LYS A 18 10.99 28.53 9.92
C LYS A 18 11.25 27.09 10.36
N ASP A 19 10.18 26.37 10.67
CA ASP A 19 10.28 24.96 11.04
C ASP A 19 10.62 24.12 9.80
N LYS A 20 11.77 23.44 9.83
CA LYS A 20 12.29 22.71 8.68
C LYS A 20 11.48 21.47 8.32
N ASP A 21 10.83 20.81 9.29
CA ASP A 21 9.99 19.67 9.00
C ASP A 21 8.69 20.12 8.33
N ILE A 22 8.06 21.17 8.87
CA ILE A 22 6.83 21.72 8.28
C ILE A 22 7.12 22.32 6.90
N GLN A 23 8.23 23.06 6.75
CA GLN A 23 8.68 23.56 5.45
C GLN A 23 8.73 22.40 4.43
N ARG A 24 9.43 21.31 4.77
CA ARG A 24 9.59 20.14 3.91
C ARG A 24 8.24 19.51 3.55
N GLU A 25 7.35 19.31 4.52
CA GLU A 25 6.06 18.67 4.24
C GLU A 25 5.10 19.58 3.43
N LEU A 26 5.20 20.90 3.58
CA LEU A 26 4.53 21.85 2.68
C LEU A 26 5.10 21.83 1.26
N GLU A 27 6.43 21.72 1.09
CA GLU A 27 7.08 21.56 -0.22
C GLU A 27 6.64 20.26 -0.89
N ASN A 28 6.62 19.16 -0.14
CA ASN A 28 6.14 17.87 -0.61
C ASN A 28 4.69 17.91 -1.10
N LEU A 29 3.80 18.58 -0.36
CA LEU A 29 2.40 18.77 -0.76
C LEU A 29 2.26 19.56 -2.07
N ASN A 30 3.19 20.47 -2.37
CA ASN A 30 3.15 21.24 -3.61
C ASN A 30 3.26 20.34 -4.84
N SER A 31 4.03 19.25 -4.75
CA SER A 31 4.22 18.29 -5.84
C SER A 31 3.00 17.39 -6.08
N LEU A 32 1.98 17.39 -5.21
CA LEU A 32 0.82 16.49 -5.26
C LEU A 32 -0.47 17.12 -5.79
N ASP A 33 -0.40 18.22 -6.55
CA ASP A 33 -1.56 18.98 -7.06
C ASP A 33 -2.57 19.38 -5.96
N LYS A 34 -2.07 20.19 -5.04
CA LYS A 34 -2.78 20.68 -3.84
C LYS A 34 -3.90 21.68 -4.10
N THR A 35 -4.13 22.11 -5.34
CA THR A 35 -5.00 23.29 -5.63
C THR A 35 -6.39 23.14 -5.00
N VAL A 36 -6.90 21.91 -5.00
CA VAL A 36 -8.17 21.50 -4.40
C VAL A 36 -8.22 21.68 -2.87
N ILE A 37 -7.09 21.50 -2.17
CA ILE A 37 -7.04 21.52 -0.70
C ILE A 37 -6.57 22.87 -0.13
N ASN A 38 -6.21 23.85 -0.97
CA ASN A 38 -5.69 25.15 -0.53
C ASN A 38 -6.64 25.85 0.45
N THR A 39 -7.95 25.86 0.17
CA THR A 39 -8.94 26.50 1.06
C THR A 39 -8.97 25.86 2.45
N PHE A 40 -8.81 24.54 2.51
CA PHE A 40 -8.69 23.80 3.76
C PHE A 40 -7.38 24.15 4.48
N LEU A 41 -6.24 24.07 3.78
CA LEU A 41 -4.92 24.36 4.33
C LEU A 41 -4.80 25.79 4.88
N ILE A 42 -5.43 26.78 4.27
CA ILE A 42 -5.43 28.16 4.77
C ILE A 42 -5.98 28.22 6.21
N GLY A 43 -7.09 27.51 6.48
CA GLY A 43 -7.69 27.47 7.81
C GLY A 43 -6.77 26.78 8.83
N ILE A 44 -6.21 25.63 8.45
CA ILE A 44 -5.30 24.86 9.31
C ILE A 44 -4.02 25.64 9.64
N ILE A 45 -3.38 26.23 8.63
CA ILE A 45 -2.15 27.01 8.82
C ILE A 45 -2.43 28.26 9.66
N LYS A 46 -3.58 28.91 9.48
CA LYS A 46 -3.98 30.04 10.31
C LYS A 46 -4.06 29.62 11.78
N ASP A 47 -4.73 28.52 12.08
CA ASP A 47 -4.91 28.07 13.46
C ASP A 47 -3.60 27.56 14.08
N TYR A 48 -2.69 26.99 13.29
CA TYR A 48 -1.30 26.75 13.70
C TYR A 48 -0.56 28.06 14.03
N LYS A 49 -0.68 29.10 13.21
CA LYS A 49 -0.03 30.41 13.44
C LYS A 49 -0.64 31.22 14.57
N ASP A 50 -1.89 30.95 14.92
CA ASP A 50 -2.56 31.53 16.07
C ASP A 50 -2.40 30.67 17.33
N GLU A 51 -1.52 29.64 17.30
CA GLU A 51 -1.19 28.75 18.41
C GLU A 51 -2.40 27.96 18.97
N ILE A 52 -3.42 27.76 18.13
CA ILE A 52 -4.61 26.94 18.44
C ILE A 52 -4.35 25.47 18.10
N LEU A 53 -3.58 25.21 17.05
CA LEU A 53 -3.20 23.88 16.58
C LEU A 53 -1.72 23.64 16.92
N GLU A 54 -1.44 22.52 17.59
CA GLU A 54 -0.08 22.16 17.97
C GLU A 54 0.79 21.81 16.75
N ARG A 55 2.10 22.04 16.88
CA ARG A 55 3.09 21.79 15.82
C ARG A 55 3.02 20.36 15.29
N ASP A 56 3.08 19.37 16.18
CA ASP A 56 3.17 17.96 15.78
C ASP A 56 1.85 17.47 15.18
N GLU A 57 0.72 17.96 15.68
CA GLU A 57 -0.59 17.67 15.09
C GLU A 57 -0.69 18.27 13.66
N PHE A 58 -0.24 19.52 13.48
CA PHE A 58 -0.18 20.12 12.15
C PHE A 58 0.74 19.36 11.19
N LEU A 59 1.93 18.96 11.66
CA LEU A 59 2.86 18.15 10.88
C LEU A 59 2.22 16.83 10.43
N ASN A 60 1.54 16.13 11.34
CA ASN A 60 0.84 14.87 11.05
C ASN A 60 -0.32 15.07 10.07
N ILE A 61 -1.04 16.19 10.14
CA ILE A 61 -2.06 16.56 9.14
C ILE A 61 -1.43 16.67 7.75
N LEU A 62 -0.29 17.37 7.61
CA LEU A 62 0.38 17.51 6.31
C LEU A 62 0.82 16.16 5.74
N ILE A 63 1.33 15.25 6.59
CA ILE A 63 1.74 13.89 6.20
C ILE A 63 0.53 13.06 5.76
N LEU A 64 -0.57 13.09 6.52
CA LEU A 64 -1.80 12.35 6.19
C LEU A 64 -2.40 12.82 4.86
N LEU A 65 -2.42 14.12 4.60
CA LEU A 65 -2.87 14.67 3.32
C LEU A 65 -2.01 14.19 2.15
N GLN A 66 -0.69 14.13 2.32
CA GLN A 66 0.20 13.58 1.28
C GLN A 66 -0.14 12.13 0.98
N SER A 67 -0.29 11.29 2.01
CA SER A 67 -0.70 9.88 1.86
C SER A 67 -2.01 9.75 1.09
N TYR A 68 -3.04 10.48 1.51
CA TYR A 68 -4.36 10.44 0.89
C TYR A 68 -4.34 10.88 -0.58
N LEU A 69 -3.72 12.04 -0.87
CA LEU A 69 -3.66 12.59 -2.23
C LEU A 69 -2.85 11.68 -3.16
N TRP A 70 -1.71 11.21 -2.69
CA TRP A 70 -0.83 10.36 -3.48
C TRP A 70 -1.48 9.01 -3.79
N ARG A 71 -2.06 8.33 -2.78
CA ARG A 71 -2.79 7.07 -2.99
C ARG A 71 -3.92 7.24 -4.00
N ARG A 72 -4.75 8.28 -3.87
CA ARG A 72 -5.82 8.57 -4.83
C ARG A 72 -5.32 8.82 -6.24
N TYR A 73 -4.20 9.52 -6.38
CA TYR A 73 -3.56 9.73 -7.67
C TYR A 73 -3.12 8.40 -8.31
N ILE A 74 -2.48 7.52 -7.53
CA ILE A 74 -2.03 6.22 -8.01
C ILE A 74 -3.21 5.34 -8.42
N THR A 75 -4.25 5.26 -7.58
CA THR A 75 -5.46 4.47 -7.84
C THR A 75 -6.50 5.17 -8.72
N GLU A 76 -6.13 6.29 -9.36
CA GLU A 76 -6.93 7.01 -10.36
C GLU A 76 -8.34 7.43 -9.89
N LYS A 77 -8.48 7.71 -8.59
CA LYS A 77 -9.77 8.13 -8.03
C LYS A 77 -10.10 9.54 -8.55
N PRO A 78 -11.36 9.84 -8.93
CA PRO A 78 -11.72 11.12 -9.55
C PRO A 78 -11.39 12.34 -8.68
N THR A 79 -10.82 13.38 -9.30
CA THR A 79 -10.47 14.66 -8.64
C THR A 79 -11.71 15.51 -8.31
N ASN A 80 -12.81 15.36 -9.05
CA ASN A 80 -14.07 16.08 -8.79
C ASN A 80 -14.68 15.73 -7.42
N ALA A 81 -14.45 14.51 -6.93
CA ALA A 81 -14.87 14.12 -5.59
C ALA A 81 -14.03 14.84 -4.52
N LEU A 82 -12.76 15.09 -4.78
CA LEU A 82 -11.82 15.73 -3.85
C LEU A 82 -12.27 17.14 -3.46
N ASN A 83 -12.73 17.94 -4.42
CA ASN A 83 -13.28 19.27 -4.15
C ASN A 83 -14.46 19.22 -3.17
N LYS A 84 -15.36 18.23 -3.33
CA LYS A 84 -16.52 18.05 -2.45
C LYS A 84 -16.12 17.58 -1.05
N ILE A 85 -15.10 16.73 -0.97
CA ILE A 85 -14.57 16.21 0.30
C ILE A 85 -14.02 17.34 1.16
N PHE A 86 -13.18 18.19 0.57
CA PHE A 86 -12.53 19.29 1.30
C PHE A 86 -13.44 20.52 1.51
N GLN A 87 -14.56 20.61 0.79
CA GLN A 87 -15.56 21.64 1.02
C GLN A 87 -16.15 21.54 2.44
N GLY A 88 -15.87 22.56 3.27
CA GLY A 88 -16.33 22.60 4.65
C GLY A 88 -15.61 21.63 5.60
N MET A 89 -14.55 20.94 5.15
CA MET A 89 -13.77 20.02 5.98
C MET A 89 -13.14 20.73 7.18
N TYR A 90 -12.58 21.92 6.96
CA TYR A 90 -11.99 22.73 8.03
C TYR A 90 -12.98 22.94 9.19
N SER A 91 -14.20 23.38 8.88
CA SER A 91 -15.24 23.63 9.88
C SER A 91 -15.77 22.37 10.57
N LYS A 92 -15.55 21.18 9.99
CA LYS A 92 -15.91 19.91 10.64
C LYS A 92 -14.85 19.54 11.68
N ILE A 93 -13.57 19.67 11.32
CA ILE A 93 -12.48 19.19 12.17
C ILE A 93 -12.08 20.19 13.28
N SER A 94 -12.28 21.50 13.07
CA SER A 94 -11.88 22.51 14.05
C SER A 94 -12.82 22.66 15.26
N LYS A 95 -14.00 22.02 15.24
CA LYS A 95 -15.04 22.22 16.27
C LYS A 95 -14.69 21.67 17.65
N ASN A 96 -13.91 20.59 17.71
CA ASN A 96 -13.70 19.82 18.94
C ASN A 96 -12.23 19.77 19.39
N GLY A 97 -11.33 20.52 18.74
CA GLY A 97 -9.91 20.60 19.09
C GLY A 97 -9.02 19.44 18.64
N ASP A 98 -9.58 18.29 18.25
CA ASP A 98 -8.83 17.13 17.73
C ASP A 98 -8.82 17.13 16.19
N TYR A 99 -7.97 17.96 15.59
CA TYR A 99 -7.95 18.18 14.15
C TYR A 99 -7.50 16.93 13.41
N TYR A 100 -6.44 16.29 13.88
CA TYR A 100 -5.87 15.11 13.22
C TYR A 100 -6.87 13.96 13.23
N LYS A 101 -7.46 13.61 14.39
CA LYS A 101 -8.36 12.45 14.44
C LYS A 101 -9.64 12.67 13.65
N ASN A 102 -10.19 13.87 13.69
CA ASN A 102 -11.36 14.21 12.88
C ASN A 102 -11.05 14.18 11.37
N LEU A 103 -9.86 14.60 10.97
CA LEU A 103 -9.42 14.51 9.57
C LEU A 103 -9.30 13.04 9.14
N GLU A 104 -8.62 12.24 9.95
CA GLU A 104 -8.46 10.80 9.76
C GLU A 104 -9.82 10.12 9.57
N ASP A 105 -10.73 10.27 10.54
CA ASP A 105 -12.06 9.66 10.52
C ASP A 105 -12.85 10.08 9.26
N ILE A 106 -12.79 11.37 8.87
CA ILE A 106 -13.46 11.82 7.65
C ILE A 106 -12.83 11.19 6.42
N LEU A 107 -11.50 11.24 6.24
CA LEU A 107 -10.85 10.72 5.03
C LEU A 107 -11.11 9.21 4.86
N MET A 108 -11.17 8.45 5.95
CA MET A 108 -11.51 7.03 5.93
C MET A 108 -12.93 6.77 5.39
N THR A 109 -13.88 7.67 5.63
CA THR A 109 -15.23 7.59 5.01
C THR A 109 -15.26 8.01 3.54
N GLN A 110 -14.20 8.62 3.02
CA GLN A 110 -14.13 9.20 1.68
C GLN A 110 -13.26 8.36 0.72
N ASP A 111 -13.36 7.03 0.84
CA ASP A 111 -12.68 6.07 -0.03
C ASP A 111 -11.15 6.30 -0.04
N PHE A 112 -10.56 6.17 1.16
CA PHE A 112 -9.10 6.19 1.35
C PHE A 112 -8.51 4.89 0.81
N PRO A 113 -7.73 4.92 -0.30
CA PRO A 113 -7.38 3.68 -0.99
C PRO A 113 -6.54 2.74 -0.13
N THR A 114 -6.91 1.45 -0.12
CA THR A 114 -6.23 0.41 0.68
C THR A 114 -4.83 0.12 0.16
N ASP A 115 -4.06 -0.65 0.92
CA ASP A 115 -2.75 -1.11 0.49
C ASP A 115 -2.90 -2.02 -0.75
N GLU A 116 -3.85 -2.94 -0.78
CA GLU A 116 -4.07 -3.83 -1.93
C GLU A 116 -4.48 -3.06 -3.20
N GLU A 117 -5.34 -2.04 -3.07
CA GLU A 117 -5.69 -1.15 -4.18
C GLU A 117 -4.46 -0.38 -4.68
N LEU A 118 -3.65 0.14 -3.76
CA LEU A 118 -2.43 0.88 -4.07
C LEU A 118 -1.40 -0.01 -4.79
N GLU A 119 -1.14 -1.21 -4.27
CA GLU A 119 -0.21 -2.19 -4.84
C GLU A 119 -0.59 -2.52 -6.29
N SER A 120 -1.84 -2.93 -6.49
CA SER A 120 -2.37 -3.36 -7.78
C SER A 120 -2.29 -2.23 -8.82
N ALA A 121 -2.64 -1.01 -8.42
CA ALA A 121 -2.58 0.15 -9.31
C ALA A 121 -1.14 0.58 -9.61
N LEU A 122 -0.29 0.65 -8.59
CA LEU A 122 1.09 1.14 -8.73
C LEU A 122 1.94 0.24 -9.63
N LYS A 123 1.73 -1.07 -9.56
CA LYS A 123 2.47 -2.07 -10.36
C LYS A 123 2.39 -1.82 -11.86
N LEU A 124 1.25 -1.30 -12.34
CA LEU A 124 0.96 -1.09 -13.76
C LEU A 124 0.95 0.39 -14.18
N LYS A 125 0.96 1.33 -13.23
CA LYS A 125 0.78 2.75 -13.54
C LYS A 125 1.98 3.32 -14.30
N ASN A 126 1.71 4.05 -15.39
CA ASN A 126 2.69 4.90 -16.04
C ASN A 126 2.95 6.16 -15.19
N VAL A 127 3.82 6.01 -14.19
CA VAL A 127 4.21 7.10 -13.28
C VAL A 127 5.16 8.10 -13.95
N TYR A 128 5.88 7.69 -15.01
CA TYR A 128 6.79 8.57 -15.75
C TYR A 128 6.06 9.74 -16.44
N LYS A 129 4.77 9.59 -16.74
CA LYS A 129 3.92 10.65 -17.31
C LYS A 129 3.86 11.90 -16.43
N ASP A 130 3.97 11.75 -15.11
CA ASP A 130 3.93 12.85 -14.14
C ASP A 130 5.27 12.92 -13.39
N LYS A 131 6.26 13.52 -14.05
CA LYS A 131 7.64 13.61 -13.55
C LYS A 131 7.74 14.36 -12.23
N GLU A 132 6.85 15.33 -11.97
CA GLU A 132 6.85 16.09 -10.72
C GLU A 132 6.49 15.18 -9.54
N LYS A 133 5.39 14.43 -9.65
CA LYS A 133 5.00 13.45 -8.63
C LYS A 133 6.00 12.31 -8.50
N LEU A 134 6.56 11.83 -9.62
CA LEU A 134 7.58 10.79 -9.58
C LEU A 134 8.86 11.24 -8.87
N ASN A 135 9.32 12.47 -9.13
CA ASN A 135 10.45 13.05 -8.41
C ASN A 135 10.14 13.14 -6.91
N TYR A 136 8.96 13.61 -6.52
CA TYR A 136 8.55 13.62 -5.11
C TYR A 136 8.65 12.23 -4.47
N VAL A 137 8.10 11.20 -5.12
CA VAL A 137 8.13 9.81 -4.63
C VAL A 137 9.55 9.31 -4.46
N PHE A 138 10.40 9.51 -5.47
CA PHE A 138 11.79 9.04 -5.45
C PHE A 138 12.65 9.79 -4.43
N LYS A 139 12.43 11.09 -4.22
CA LYS A 139 13.10 11.85 -3.16
C LYS A 139 12.72 11.34 -1.76
N LYS A 140 11.42 11.05 -1.53
CA LYS A 140 10.94 10.46 -0.27
C LYS A 140 11.54 9.08 -0.05
N LEU A 141 11.53 8.21 -1.07
CA LEU A 141 12.07 6.85 -0.97
C LEU A 141 13.59 6.83 -0.72
N GLU A 142 14.36 7.64 -1.43
CA GLU A 142 15.82 7.69 -1.26
C GLU A 142 16.23 8.10 0.16
N ASN A 143 15.48 9.02 0.76
CA ASN A 143 15.76 9.56 2.09
C ASN A 143 15.03 8.81 3.22
N TYR A 144 14.19 7.83 2.89
CA TYR A 144 13.41 7.10 3.89
C TYR A 144 14.31 6.21 4.74
N ASN A 145 14.16 6.28 6.07
CA ASN A 145 14.93 5.50 7.05
C ASN A 145 16.46 5.74 7.00
N HIS A 146 16.89 6.91 6.51
CA HIS A 146 18.28 7.28 6.34
C HIS A 146 18.62 8.56 7.13
N ASN A 147 19.73 8.54 7.86
CA ASN A 147 20.25 9.72 8.56
C ASN A 147 21.06 10.63 7.62
N GLU A 148 21.69 10.05 6.59
CA GLU A 148 22.43 10.77 5.56
C GLU A 148 21.48 11.13 4.42
N LEU A 149 20.87 12.31 4.52
CA LEU A 149 19.92 12.78 3.53
C LEU A 149 20.64 13.24 2.25
N ILE A 150 20.11 12.83 1.11
CA ILE A 150 20.49 13.35 -0.20
C ILE A 150 19.71 14.63 -0.47
N ASP A 151 20.44 15.69 -0.76
CA ASP A 151 19.90 16.94 -1.28
C ASP A 151 19.69 16.82 -2.79
N PHE A 152 18.45 17.13 -3.21
CA PHE A 152 17.99 17.05 -4.59
C PHE A 152 17.79 18.43 -5.24
N GLU A 153 18.38 19.49 -4.70
CA GLU A 153 18.55 20.77 -5.40
C GLU A 153 19.47 20.67 -6.61
N ASN A 154 20.30 19.61 -6.68
CA ASN A 154 21.15 19.35 -7.84
C ASN A 154 20.34 18.90 -9.07
N GLU A 155 20.17 19.80 -10.03
CA GLU A 155 19.46 19.58 -11.30
C GLU A 155 20.03 18.42 -12.16
N LYS A 156 21.25 17.95 -11.87
CA LYS A 156 21.83 16.81 -12.59
C LYS A 156 21.17 15.48 -12.21
N ILE A 157 20.57 15.38 -11.03
CA ILE A 157 19.86 14.16 -10.61
C ILE A 157 18.54 14.11 -11.36
N THR A 158 18.42 13.15 -12.27
CA THR A 158 17.25 12.98 -13.12
C THR A 158 16.74 11.54 -13.05
N ILE A 159 15.50 11.36 -13.50
CA ILE A 159 14.91 10.04 -13.66
C ILE A 159 15.56 9.32 -14.85
N GLU A 160 16.01 8.10 -14.61
CA GLU A 160 16.60 7.19 -15.59
C GLU A 160 15.74 5.94 -15.76
N HIS A 161 15.70 5.46 -17.00
CA HIS A 161 15.06 4.22 -17.42
C HIS A 161 16.10 3.08 -17.38
N ILE A 162 15.92 2.11 -16.48
CA ILE A 162 16.83 0.97 -16.36
C ILE A 162 16.79 0.17 -17.68
N PHE A 163 15.61 -0.33 -18.04
CA PHE A 163 15.29 -0.72 -19.42
C PHE A 163 14.99 0.54 -20.25
N PRO A 164 15.81 0.89 -21.25
CA PRO A 164 15.70 2.17 -21.95
C PRO A 164 14.41 2.30 -22.77
N GLN A 165 13.93 3.53 -22.95
CA GLN A 165 12.82 3.82 -23.86
C GLN A 165 13.09 3.40 -25.31
N LYS A 166 14.36 3.43 -25.72
CA LYS A 166 14.83 2.98 -27.04
C LYS A 166 15.91 1.91 -26.85
N PRO A 167 15.53 0.64 -26.60
CA PRO A 167 16.50 -0.41 -26.31
C PRO A 167 17.47 -0.61 -27.48
N GLY A 168 18.77 -0.59 -27.16
CA GLY A 168 19.85 -0.82 -28.12
C GLY A 168 19.93 -2.27 -28.61
N LYS A 169 20.88 -2.55 -29.50
CA LYS A 169 21.07 -3.88 -30.11
C LYS A 169 21.29 -4.99 -29.07
N ALA A 170 22.10 -4.72 -28.05
CA ALA A 170 22.41 -5.70 -27.00
C ALA A 170 21.17 -6.17 -26.21
N TRP A 171 20.16 -5.31 -26.02
CA TRP A 171 18.88 -5.73 -25.40
C TRP A 171 18.12 -6.71 -26.30
N LYS A 172 18.17 -6.53 -27.62
CA LYS A 172 17.50 -7.43 -28.58
C LYS A 172 18.22 -8.76 -28.76
N GLU A 173 19.51 -8.80 -28.47
CA GLU A 173 20.33 -10.02 -28.56
C GLU A 173 20.24 -10.88 -27.30
N ASN A 174 20.01 -10.25 -26.13
CA ASN A 174 20.01 -10.94 -24.83
C ASN A 174 18.63 -11.40 -24.35
N TYR A 175 17.54 -10.92 -24.96
CA TYR A 175 16.16 -11.23 -24.54
C TYR A 175 15.32 -11.63 -25.75
N SER A 176 14.33 -12.51 -25.54
CA SER A 176 13.39 -12.88 -26.60
C SER A 176 12.42 -11.75 -26.95
N ASP A 177 11.86 -11.76 -28.16
CA ASP A 177 10.87 -10.76 -28.59
C ASP A 177 9.66 -10.68 -27.63
N SER A 178 9.22 -11.82 -27.09
CA SER A 178 8.11 -11.88 -26.13
C SER A 178 8.45 -11.26 -24.78
N GLU A 179 9.68 -11.44 -24.29
CA GLU A 179 10.14 -10.79 -23.06
C GLU A 179 10.27 -9.28 -23.26
N LEU A 180 10.83 -8.84 -24.40
CA LEU A 180 10.96 -7.42 -24.71
C LEU A 180 9.61 -6.73 -24.82
N GLU A 181 8.60 -7.37 -25.41
CA GLU A 181 7.23 -6.84 -25.46
C GLU A 181 6.66 -6.62 -24.04
N GLN A 182 6.86 -7.59 -23.15
CA GLN A 182 6.44 -7.46 -21.75
C GLN A 182 7.21 -6.35 -21.04
N MET A 183 8.54 -6.28 -21.18
CA MET A 183 9.35 -5.22 -20.58
C MET A 183 8.95 -3.82 -21.08
N ILE A 184 8.58 -3.68 -22.35
CA ILE A 184 8.04 -2.43 -22.92
C ILE A 184 6.75 -2.02 -22.20
N SER A 185 5.88 -2.96 -21.83
CA SER A 185 4.64 -2.67 -21.10
C SER A 185 4.91 -2.11 -19.69
N PHE A 186 6.04 -2.48 -19.07
CA PHE A 186 6.46 -1.99 -17.75
C PHE A 186 7.50 -0.85 -17.81
N LYS A 187 7.87 -0.36 -18.99
CA LYS A 187 9.02 0.57 -19.12
C LYS A 187 8.86 1.88 -18.35
N ASP A 188 7.62 2.35 -18.20
CA ASP A 188 7.30 3.62 -17.54
C ASP A 188 6.69 3.43 -16.14
N THR A 189 6.77 2.22 -15.58
CA THR A 189 6.32 1.91 -14.22
C THR A 189 7.44 2.14 -13.21
N ILE A 190 7.07 2.25 -11.94
CA ILE A 190 8.01 2.57 -10.87
C ILE A 190 9.18 1.58 -10.77
N SER A 191 8.95 0.30 -11.12
CA SER A 191 9.96 -0.76 -11.05
C SER A 191 11.08 -0.58 -12.07
N ASN A 192 10.85 0.09 -13.20
CA ASN A 192 11.86 0.33 -14.23
C ASN A 192 12.57 1.69 -14.12
N LEU A 193 12.15 2.53 -13.16
CA LEU A 193 12.62 3.91 -13.05
C LEU A 193 13.49 4.07 -11.81
N THR A 194 14.57 4.85 -11.95
CA THR A 194 15.48 5.16 -10.84
C THR A 194 16.00 6.60 -10.95
N LEU A 195 16.73 7.07 -9.96
CA LEU A 195 17.45 8.35 -10.00
C LEU A 195 18.92 8.14 -10.39
N THR A 196 19.46 9.06 -11.18
CA THR A 196 20.90 9.11 -11.49
C THR A 196 21.36 10.52 -11.81
N GLY A 197 22.60 10.83 -11.43
CA GLY A 197 23.30 12.05 -11.86
C GLY A 197 24.00 11.92 -13.22
N SER A 198 23.95 10.73 -13.84
CA SER A 198 24.78 10.36 -15.00
C SER A 198 23.95 9.84 -16.17
N ASN A 199 22.72 10.33 -16.31
CA ASN A 199 21.73 9.80 -17.26
C ASN A 199 22.25 9.79 -18.71
N SER A 200 22.91 10.87 -19.14
CA SER A 200 23.53 10.95 -20.48
C SER A 200 24.63 9.91 -20.73
N ASN A 201 25.34 9.48 -19.68
CA ASN A 201 26.41 8.49 -19.77
C ASN A 201 25.88 7.06 -19.87
N LEU A 202 24.72 6.80 -19.24
CA LEU A 202 24.07 5.49 -19.21
C LEU A 202 23.19 5.26 -20.47
N SER A 203 22.35 6.23 -20.82
CA SER A 203 21.59 6.27 -22.08
C SER A 203 20.91 4.93 -22.44
N ASN A 204 21.08 4.43 -23.68
CA ASN A 204 20.47 3.20 -24.18
C ASN A 204 21.38 1.96 -24.07
N LYS A 205 22.43 2.03 -23.24
CA LYS A 205 23.33 0.89 -22.98
C LYS A 205 22.56 -0.32 -22.43
N SER A 206 23.13 -1.51 -22.56
CA SER A 206 22.61 -2.72 -21.90
C SER A 206 22.65 -2.57 -20.38
N PHE A 207 21.88 -3.39 -19.66
CA PHE A 207 21.89 -3.35 -18.20
C PHE A 207 23.28 -3.53 -17.60
N LEU A 208 24.05 -4.52 -18.07
CA LEU A 208 25.40 -4.79 -17.58
C LEU A 208 26.34 -3.60 -17.82
N GLU A 209 26.29 -3.00 -19.01
CA GLU A 209 27.06 -1.79 -19.30
C GLU A 209 26.66 -0.62 -18.39
N LYS A 210 25.36 -0.45 -18.08
CA LYS A 210 24.91 0.59 -17.14
C LYS A 210 25.30 0.29 -15.70
N ARG A 211 25.31 -0.98 -15.31
CA ARG A 211 25.67 -1.42 -13.96
C ARG A 211 27.17 -1.26 -13.71
N ASP A 212 27.98 -1.65 -14.67
CA ASP A 212 29.44 -1.84 -14.56
C ASP A 212 30.27 -0.65 -15.06
N ASP A 213 29.64 0.41 -15.57
CA ASP A 213 30.36 1.65 -15.92
C ASP A 213 31.21 2.15 -14.73
N GLU A 214 32.51 2.31 -14.96
CA GLU A 214 33.52 2.52 -13.91
C GLU A 214 33.24 3.76 -13.05
N VAL A 215 32.64 4.79 -13.63
CA VAL A 215 32.39 6.07 -12.97
C VAL A 215 30.90 6.29 -12.74
N HIS A 216 30.08 5.97 -13.72
CA HIS A 216 28.67 6.34 -13.77
C HIS A 216 27.72 5.19 -13.44
N GLY A 217 28.25 3.98 -13.26
CA GLY A 217 27.45 2.78 -13.19
C GLY A 217 26.69 2.60 -11.88
N TYR A 218 25.62 1.80 -11.91
CA TYR A 218 24.79 1.55 -10.73
C TYR A 218 25.57 0.98 -9.54
N LYS A 219 26.64 0.20 -9.79
CA LYS A 219 27.54 -0.30 -8.73
C LYS A 219 28.25 0.81 -7.95
N ASN A 220 28.55 1.92 -8.62
CA ASN A 220 29.31 3.05 -8.07
C ASN A 220 28.41 4.24 -7.70
N SER A 221 27.09 4.09 -7.86
CA SER A 221 26.12 5.14 -7.54
C SER A 221 26.12 5.45 -6.04
N LYS A 222 26.12 6.74 -5.72
CA LYS A 222 25.93 7.23 -4.35
C LYS A 222 24.47 7.15 -3.88
N LEU A 223 23.53 7.01 -4.80
CA LEU A 223 22.11 6.87 -4.50
C LEU A 223 21.81 5.45 -4.03
N TYR A 224 21.21 5.32 -2.85
CA TYR A 224 20.82 4.11 -2.19
C TYR A 224 19.89 3.24 -3.03
N MET A 225 18.90 3.83 -3.72
CA MET A 225 17.98 3.07 -4.56
C MET A 225 18.67 2.27 -5.69
N ASN A 226 19.89 2.67 -6.08
CA ASN A 226 20.70 1.97 -7.07
C ASN A 226 21.52 0.81 -6.49
N LYS A 227 21.62 0.66 -5.15
CA LYS A 227 22.34 -0.46 -4.52
C LYS A 227 21.77 -1.82 -4.89
N TYR A 228 20.45 -1.90 -5.07
CA TYR A 228 19.79 -3.10 -5.57
C TYR A 228 20.27 -3.43 -7.00
N LEU A 229 20.25 -2.43 -7.89
CA LEU A 229 20.68 -2.58 -9.29
C LEU A 229 22.16 -2.95 -9.43
N GLY A 230 23.02 -2.43 -8.55
CA GLY A 230 24.45 -2.74 -8.55
C GLY A 230 24.79 -4.22 -8.31
N LYS A 231 23.86 -4.99 -7.71
CA LYS A 231 24.07 -6.40 -7.33
C LYS A 231 23.48 -7.42 -8.32
N LEU A 232 22.64 -6.98 -9.24
CA LEU A 232 21.95 -7.88 -10.18
C LEU A 232 22.83 -8.20 -11.37
N ASP A 233 22.73 -9.42 -11.89
CA ASP A 233 23.43 -9.85 -13.12
C ASP A 233 22.61 -9.66 -14.40
N GLU A 234 21.31 -9.45 -14.27
CA GLU A 234 20.40 -9.22 -15.39
C GLU A 234 19.24 -8.32 -14.98
N TRP A 235 18.54 -7.78 -15.97
CA TRP A 235 17.36 -6.95 -15.76
C TRP A 235 16.19 -7.50 -16.57
N ASN A 236 15.56 -8.53 -16.02
CA ASN A 236 14.42 -9.23 -16.59
C ASN A 236 13.14 -8.98 -15.78
N LEU A 237 12.02 -9.58 -16.20
CA LEU A 237 10.72 -9.43 -15.53
C LEU A 237 10.76 -9.86 -14.05
N LEU A 238 11.52 -10.91 -13.71
CA LEU A 238 11.68 -11.36 -12.32
C LEU A 238 12.38 -10.30 -11.46
N SER A 239 13.42 -9.67 -12.00
CA SER A 239 14.16 -8.59 -11.31
C SER A 239 13.31 -7.33 -11.18
N MET A 240 12.49 -7.00 -12.19
CA MET A 240 11.53 -5.90 -12.13
C MET A 240 10.47 -6.12 -11.05
N GLU A 241 9.94 -7.34 -10.96
CA GLU A 241 8.96 -7.71 -9.93
C GLU A 241 9.59 -7.69 -8.53
N ALA A 242 10.74 -8.31 -8.33
CA ALA A 242 11.45 -8.27 -7.06
C ALA A 242 11.79 -6.84 -6.60
N ARG A 243 12.14 -5.94 -7.53
CA ARG A 243 12.33 -4.52 -7.22
C ARG A 243 11.03 -3.85 -6.81
N PHE A 244 9.93 -4.15 -7.50
CA PHE A 244 8.62 -3.60 -7.15
C PHE A 244 8.24 -3.96 -5.71
N GLU A 245 8.32 -5.24 -5.35
CA GLU A 245 8.00 -5.72 -4.00
C GLU A 245 8.85 -4.99 -2.94
N SER A 246 10.16 -4.89 -3.17
CA SER A 246 11.07 -4.19 -2.25
C SER A 246 10.75 -2.69 -2.12
N LEU A 247 10.39 -2.01 -3.20
CA LEU A 247 9.97 -0.61 -3.13
C LEU A 247 8.63 -0.47 -2.41
N TYR A 248 7.73 -1.40 -2.65
CA TYR A 248 6.37 -1.36 -2.13
C TYR A 248 6.35 -1.46 -0.60
N GLU A 249 7.23 -2.28 -0.01
CA GLU A 249 7.42 -2.37 1.45
C GLU A 249 7.71 -1.02 2.12
N ASP A 250 8.46 -0.14 1.47
CA ASP A 250 8.76 1.19 1.99
C ASP A 250 7.65 2.19 1.65
N ILE A 251 7.06 2.07 0.47
CA ILE A 251 5.93 2.91 0.01
C ILE A 251 4.76 2.86 1.00
N VAL A 252 4.35 1.68 1.45
CA VAL A 252 3.20 1.56 2.38
C VAL A 252 3.48 2.19 3.74
N LYS A 253 4.76 2.25 4.15
CA LYS A 253 5.18 2.89 5.40
C LYS A 253 5.28 4.41 5.27
N ILE A 254 5.76 4.91 4.12
CA ILE A 254 5.90 6.35 3.86
C ILE A 254 4.52 7.00 3.67
N TRP A 255 3.68 6.41 2.83
CA TRP A 255 2.32 6.87 2.56
C TRP A 255 1.34 5.97 3.29
N GLN A 256 1.40 5.99 4.63
CA GLN A 256 0.58 5.14 5.48
C GLN A 256 -0.91 5.47 5.35
N ARG A 257 -1.74 4.45 5.23
CA ARG A 257 -3.19 4.56 5.41
C ARG A 257 -3.52 4.38 6.89
N PRO A 258 -4.38 5.22 7.48
CA PRO A 258 -4.87 5.00 8.83
C PRO A 258 -5.53 3.62 8.97
N GLU A 259 -5.35 2.98 10.12
CA GLU A 259 -5.99 1.71 10.39
C GLU A 259 -7.50 1.90 10.51
N ASP A 260 -8.28 1.00 9.88
CA ASP A 260 -9.73 1.00 10.05
C ASP A 260 -10.07 0.65 11.50
N LYS A 261 -10.67 1.57 12.26
CA LYS A 261 -11.22 1.26 13.59
C LYS A 261 -12.17 0.06 13.56
N VAL A 262 -12.85 -0.15 12.42
CA VAL A 262 -13.79 -1.27 12.22
C VAL A 262 -13.05 -2.62 12.09
N THR A 263 -11.85 -2.66 11.50
CA THR A 263 -11.07 -3.90 11.40
C THR A 263 -10.46 -4.28 12.74
N ASP A 264 -10.02 -3.30 13.54
CA ASP A 264 -9.53 -3.55 14.91
C ASP A 264 -10.65 -4.06 15.84
N ASP A 265 -11.89 -3.58 15.68
CA ASP A 265 -13.04 -4.12 16.41
C ASP A 265 -13.52 -5.48 15.89
N MET A 266 -13.49 -5.72 14.57
CA MET A 266 -13.92 -7.01 13.98
C MET A 266 -12.94 -8.15 14.23
N GLU A 267 -11.62 -7.90 14.21
CA GLU A 267 -10.61 -8.90 14.54
C GLU A 267 -10.64 -9.30 16.03
N LYS A 268 -11.24 -8.47 16.89
CA LYS A 268 -11.53 -8.80 18.30
C LYS A 268 -12.79 -9.66 18.47
N ILE A 269 -13.70 -9.69 17.50
CA ILE A 269 -14.95 -10.45 17.59
C ILE A 269 -14.68 -11.92 17.26
N THR A 270 -14.96 -12.80 18.22
CA THR A 270 -14.90 -14.24 18.01
C THR A 270 -16.25 -14.73 17.51
N PHE A 271 -16.25 -15.30 16.32
CA PHE A 271 -17.37 -16.00 15.73
C PHE A 271 -17.30 -17.49 16.05
N VAL A 272 -18.46 -18.08 16.27
CA VAL A 272 -18.65 -19.49 16.54
C VAL A 272 -19.53 -20.12 15.45
N LEU A 273 -19.26 -21.39 15.17
CA LEU A 273 -20.03 -22.21 14.26
C LEU A 273 -20.19 -23.60 14.85
N LYS A 274 -21.41 -24.13 14.84
CA LYS A 274 -21.72 -25.46 15.37
C LYS A 274 -22.19 -26.36 14.23
N GLY A 275 -21.44 -27.43 13.98
CA GLY A 275 -21.87 -28.55 13.15
C GLY A 275 -22.59 -29.61 13.97
N SER A 276 -22.91 -30.75 13.35
CA SER A 276 -23.58 -31.87 14.03
C SER A 276 -22.70 -32.52 15.10
N THR A 277 -21.43 -32.78 14.79
CA THR A 277 -20.44 -33.40 15.70
C THR A 277 -19.21 -32.51 15.92
N THR A 278 -19.15 -31.38 15.22
CA THR A 278 -18.02 -30.45 15.16
C THR A 278 -18.44 -29.06 15.64
N SER A 279 -17.45 -28.26 16.00
CA SER A 279 -17.62 -26.85 16.34
C SER A 279 -16.34 -26.10 16.05
N GLY A 280 -16.47 -24.87 15.55
CA GLY A 280 -15.35 -24.02 15.26
C GLY A 280 -15.51 -22.63 15.84
N THR A 281 -14.38 -22.01 16.10
CA THR A 281 -14.25 -20.62 16.50
C THR A 281 -13.27 -19.92 15.55
N GLY A 282 -13.52 -18.65 15.27
CA GLY A 282 -12.69 -17.90 14.33
C GLY A 282 -12.91 -16.41 14.36
N ARG A 283 -12.06 -15.69 13.63
CA ARG A 283 -12.08 -14.24 13.50
C ARG A 283 -12.05 -13.87 12.02
N LEU A 284 -12.80 -12.82 11.65
CA LEU A 284 -12.71 -12.24 10.32
C LEU A 284 -11.49 -11.30 10.31
N LEU A 285 -10.61 -11.47 9.32
CA LEU A 285 -9.44 -10.62 9.12
C LEU A 285 -9.76 -9.48 8.15
N SER A 286 -8.98 -8.39 8.22
CA SER A 286 -9.11 -7.20 7.37
C SER A 286 -9.19 -7.46 5.85
N ASN A 287 -8.56 -8.52 5.35
CA ASN A 287 -8.54 -8.91 3.93
C ASN A 287 -9.64 -9.93 3.54
N GLU A 288 -10.76 -9.97 4.28
CA GLU A 288 -11.85 -10.95 4.15
C GLU A 288 -11.43 -12.42 4.30
N LYS A 289 -10.19 -12.72 4.72
CA LYS A 289 -9.80 -14.07 5.14
C LYS A 289 -10.38 -14.37 6.52
N PHE A 290 -10.38 -15.65 6.88
CA PHE A 290 -10.95 -16.09 8.14
C PHE A 290 -9.92 -16.89 8.93
N GLU A 291 -9.51 -16.39 10.09
CA GLU A 291 -8.63 -17.11 11.00
C GLU A 291 -9.46 -18.11 11.81
N ILE A 292 -9.23 -19.39 11.59
CA ILE A 292 -9.73 -20.48 12.43
C ILE A 292 -8.84 -20.55 13.67
N LEU A 293 -9.43 -20.49 14.86
CA LEU A 293 -8.68 -20.54 16.11
C LEU A 293 -8.32 -21.99 16.50
N LYS A 294 -7.18 -22.12 17.16
CA LYS A 294 -6.74 -23.35 17.83
C LYS A 294 -7.87 -23.97 18.66
N GLY A 295 -8.01 -25.28 18.59
CA GLY A 295 -9.06 -26.04 19.27
C GLY A 295 -10.35 -26.19 18.46
N THR A 296 -10.48 -25.51 17.31
CA THR A 296 -11.58 -25.74 16.37
C THR A 296 -11.57 -27.21 15.91
N SER A 297 -12.74 -27.83 15.96
CA SER A 297 -12.96 -29.18 15.48
C SER A 297 -13.64 -29.19 14.11
N ILE A 298 -13.13 -30.01 13.20
CA ILE A 298 -13.56 -30.12 11.80
C ILE A 298 -13.87 -31.57 11.43
N VAL A 299 -14.64 -31.76 10.36
CA VAL A 299 -15.03 -33.10 9.91
C VAL A 299 -13.84 -33.89 9.36
N LEU A 300 -13.92 -35.22 9.43
CA LEU A 300 -12.91 -36.09 8.80
C LEU A 300 -12.93 -36.02 7.26
N GLU A 301 -14.12 -35.79 6.70
CA GLU A 301 -14.33 -35.71 5.26
C GLU A 301 -15.43 -34.70 4.92
N VAL A 302 -15.16 -33.87 3.91
CA VAL A 302 -16.12 -32.90 3.40
C VAL A 302 -16.95 -33.55 2.28
N LYS A 303 -18.27 -33.54 2.42
CA LYS A 303 -19.22 -34.02 1.42
C LYS A 303 -19.49 -32.94 0.37
N SER A 304 -19.53 -33.32 -0.90
CA SER A 304 -19.88 -32.43 -2.01
C SER A 304 -20.33 -33.25 -3.22
N ASP A 305 -21.49 -32.91 -3.79
CA ASP A 305 -21.99 -33.53 -5.02
C ASP A 305 -21.18 -33.10 -6.25
N ASN A 306 -20.42 -31.99 -6.14
CA ASN A 306 -19.46 -31.56 -7.17
C ASN A 306 -18.11 -32.28 -6.98
N PRO A 307 -17.63 -33.08 -7.96
CA PRO A 307 -16.38 -33.83 -7.84
C PRO A 307 -15.12 -32.96 -7.70
N THR A 308 -15.08 -31.80 -8.35
CA THR A 308 -13.95 -30.87 -8.30
C THR A 308 -13.84 -30.24 -6.91
N THR A 309 -14.97 -29.79 -6.35
CA THR A 309 -15.03 -29.23 -4.99
C THR A 309 -14.69 -30.28 -3.94
N PHE A 310 -15.20 -31.50 -4.10
CA PHE A 310 -14.85 -32.63 -3.24
C PHE A 310 -13.34 -32.90 -3.23
N LYS A 311 -12.72 -33.02 -4.41
CA LYS A 311 -11.27 -33.24 -4.54
C LYS A 311 -10.45 -32.10 -3.90
N ARG A 312 -10.85 -30.84 -4.13
CA ARG A 312 -10.18 -29.68 -3.55
C ARG A 312 -10.21 -29.70 -2.02
N ASN A 313 -11.38 -29.94 -1.43
CA ASN A 313 -11.53 -29.93 0.02
C ASN A 313 -10.82 -31.12 0.68
N LYS A 314 -10.83 -32.28 0.03
CA LYS A 314 -10.04 -33.45 0.47
C LYS A 314 -8.53 -33.17 0.44
N ASN A 315 -8.04 -32.54 -0.62
CA ASN A 315 -6.64 -32.13 -0.71
C ASN A 315 -6.26 -31.14 0.39
N LEU A 316 -7.15 -30.21 0.73
CA LEU A 316 -6.94 -29.26 1.82
C LEU A 316 -6.77 -29.96 3.18
N ILE A 317 -7.65 -30.90 3.53
CA ILE A 317 -7.51 -31.68 4.79
C ILE A 317 -6.19 -32.48 4.79
N ASN A 318 -5.82 -33.09 3.66
CA ASN A 318 -4.55 -33.82 3.54
C ASN A 318 -3.34 -32.90 3.70
N ASP A 319 -3.39 -31.68 3.17
CA ASP A 319 -2.34 -30.67 3.34
C ASP A 319 -2.21 -30.22 4.80
N LEU A 320 -3.34 -30.00 5.49
CA LEU A 320 -3.37 -29.67 6.92
C LEU A 320 -2.74 -30.78 7.78
N LEU A 321 -3.03 -32.06 7.47
CA LEU A 321 -2.40 -33.22 8.13
C LEU A 321 -0.90 -33.28 7.85
N ARG A 322 -0.49 -33.11 6.58
CA ARG A 322 0.92 -33.12 6.17
C ARG A 322 1.71 -32.02 6.87
N LYS A 323 1.11 -30.84 7.08
CA LYS A 323 1.68 -29.71 7.80
C LYS A 323 1.58 -29.83 9.32
N ASN A 324 1.01 -30.92 9.84
CA ASN A 324 0.83 -31.16 11.28
C ASN A 324 0.00 -30.06 11.99
N LEU A 325 -0.92 -29.43 11.26
CA LEU A 325 -1.80 -28.36 11.77
C LEU A 325 -3.07 -28.90 12.44
N ILE A 326 -3.47 -30.13 12.08
CA ILE A 326 -4.64 -30.80 12.65
C ILE A 326 -4.28 -32.20 13.16
N GLU A 327 -4.95 -32.63 14.22
CA GLU A 327 -4.81 -33.98 14.80
C GLU A 327 -6.16 -34.70 14.88
N LYS A 328 -6.14 -36.03 14.75
CA LYS A 328 -7.36 -36.84 14.80
C LYS A 328 -7.77 -37.08 16.25
N LEU A 329 -9.01 -36.74 16.58
CA LEU A 329 -9.64 -37.08 17.85
C LEU A 329 -10.97 -37.79 17.53
N GLU A 330 -11.01 -39.11 17.78
CA GLU A 330 -12.20 -39.94 17.52
C GLU A 330 -12.73 -39.82 16.07
N ASP A 331 -13.89 -39.17 15.92
CA ASP A 331 -14.65 -39.00 14.68
C ASP A 331 -14.46 -37.61 14.03
N LYS A 332 -13.47 -36.84 14.47
CA LYS A 332 -13.16 -35.48 13.98
C LYS A 332 -11.67 -35.16 13.99
N TYR A 333 -11.30 -34.04 13.37
CA TYR A 333 -9.97 -33.44 13.52
C TYR A 333 -10.04 -32.18 14.39
N ILE A 334 -8.94 -31.84 15.07
CA ILE A 334 -8.81 -30.61 15.88
C ILE A 334 -7.60 -29.82 15.40
N PHE A 335 -7.75 -28.50 15.24
CA PHE A 335 -6.66 -27.58 14.96
C PHE A 335 -5.73 -27.39 16.17
N LYS A 336 -4.44 -27.61 15.96
CA LYS A 336 -3.39 -27.45 16.98
C LYS A 336 -2.89 -26.01 17.12
N GLU A 337 -3.06 -25.21 16.08
CA GLU A 337 -2.65 -23.81 15.97
C GLU A 337 -3.72 -23.04 15.17
N ASN A 338 -3.61 -21.72 15.13
CA ASN A 338 -4.49 -20.90 14.30
C ASN A 338 -4.21 -21.17 12.82
N TYR A 339 -5.25 -21.10 11.98
CA TYR A 339 -5.13 -21.33 10.55
C TYR A 339 -5.94 -20.31 9.75
N ILE A 340 -5.29 -19.66 8.78
CA ILE A 340 -5.94 -18.66 7.93
C ILE A 340 -6.57 -19.35 6.73
N ALA A 341 -7.90 -19.45 6.73
CA ALA A 341 -8.68 -19.87 5.58
C ALA A 341 -8.87 -18.70 4.60
N THR A 342 -8.99 -19.02 3.32
CA THR A 342 -9.10 -18.01 2.25
C THR A 342 -10.40 -17.20 2.27
N SER A 343 -11.40 -17.62 3.05
CA SER A 343 -12.68 -16.90 3.24
C SER A 343 -13.48 -17.52 4.42
N PRO A 344 -14.51 -16.83 4.94
CA PRO A 344 -15.42 -17.39 5.94
C PRO A 344 -16.13 -18.66 5.46
N SER A 345 -16.44 -18.74 4.16
CA SER A 345 -17.06 -19.92 3.54
C SER A 345 -16.09 -21.10 3.49
N ALA A 346 -14.81 -20.86 3.16
CA ALA A 346 -13.80 -21.90 3.20
C ALA A 346 -13.61 -22.47 4.62
N ALA A 347 -13.62 -21.60 5.63
CA ALA A 347 -13.58 -22.02 7.03
C ALA A 347 -14.84 -22.82 7.44
N ALA A 348 -16.03 -22.35 7.05
CA ALA A 348 -17.29 -23.01 7.38
C ALA A 348 -17.37 -24.44 6.79
N VAL A 349 -16.86 -24.63 5.57
CA VAL A 349 -16.83 -25.94 4.90
C VAL A 349 -16.05 -26.97 5.69
N LEU A 350 -14.92 -26.59 6.29
CA LEU A 350 -14.12 -27.49 7.12
C LEU A 350 -14.88 -27.90 8.38
N VAL A 351 -15.56 -26.95 9.04
CA VAL A 351 -16.33 -27.23 10.26
C VAL A 351 -17.57 -28.06 9.96
N LEU A 352 -18.39 -27.67 8.97
CA LEU A 352 -19.69 -28.28 8.70
C LEU A 352 -19.61 -29.55 7.85
N GLY A 353 -18.57 -29.69 7.03
CA GLY A 353 -18.41 -30.80 6.10
C GLY A 353 -19.29 -30.72 4.86
N TYR A 354 -19.90 -29.59 4.57
CA TYR A 354 -20.64 -29.32 3.34
C TYR A 354 -20.55 -27.83 2.99
N THR A 355 -20.92 -27.48 1.75
CA THR A 355 -20.92 -26.10 1.28
C THR A 355 -21.91 -25.24 2.06
N ALA A 356 -21.42 -24.16 2.66
CA ALA A 356 -22.25 -23.18 3.34
C ALA A 356 -21.77 -21.77 3.01
N ASN A 357 -22.70 -20.81 3.03
CA ASN A 357 -22.33 -19.40 2.95
C ASN A 357 -21.80 -18.95 4.32
N GLY A 358 -20.48 -18.80 4.43
CA GLY A 358 -19.80 -18.45 5.68
C GLY A 358 -20.39 -17.23 6.37
N TRP A 359 -20.77 -16.22 5.59
CA TRP A 359 -21.37 -14.98 6.09
C TRP A 359 -22.68 -15.19 6.86
N ASN A 360 -23.42 -16.28 6.58
CA ASN A 360 -24.72 -16.53 7.17
C ASN A 360 -24.72 -17.68 8.19
N VAL A 361 -23.56 -18.27 8.49
CA VAL A 361 -23.46 -19.40 9.42
C VAL A 361 -22.56 -19.11 10.61
N TRP A 362 -21.50 -18.32 10.41
CA TRP A 362 -20.70 -17.81 11.52
C TRP A 362 -21.49 -16.76 12.29
N LYS A 363 -21.49 -16.87 13.62
CA LYS A 363 -22.22 -15.95 14.50
C LYS A 363 -21.46 -15.66 15.78
N THR A 364 -21.74 -14.55 16.45
CA THR A 364 -21.19 -14.27 17.78
C THR A 364 -21.83 -15.18 18.84
N TYR A 365 -21.31 -15.18 20.07
CA TYR A 365 -21.93 -15.90 21.19
C TYR A 365 -23.36 -15.41 21.49
N GLU A 366 -23.64 -14.14 21.22
CA GLU A 366 -24.96 -13.51 21.34
C GLU A 366 -25.89 -13.81 20.16
N GLY A 367 -25.40 -14.51 19.14
CA GLY A 367 -26.20 -14.99 18.01
C GLY A 367 -26.28 -14.06 16.80
N LYS A 368 -25.54 -12.94 16.77
CA LYS A 368 -25.46 -12.05 15.60
C LYS A 368 -24.66 -12.70 14.48
N LEU A 369 -25.17 -12.67 13.25
CA LEU A 369 -24.52 -13.26 12.08
C LEU A 369 -23.32 -12.43 11.62
N LEU A 370 -22.32 -13.10 11.05
CA LEU A 370 -21.16 -12.45 10.43
C LEU A 370 -21.56 -11.45 9.33
N SER A 371 -22.62 -11.72 8.57
CA SER A 371 -23.15 -10.83 7.55
C SER A 371 -23.67 -9.50 8.08
N GLU A 372 -24.05 -9.41 9.36
CA GLU A 372 -24.48 -8.16 10.00
C GLU A 372 -23.32 -7.18 10.23
N TYR A 373 -22.08 -7.64 10.10
CA TYR A 373 -20.87 -6.83 10.25
C TYR A 373 -20.30 -6.36 8.91
N ARG A 374 -20.93 -6.76 7.79
CA ARG A 374 -20.57 -6.31 6.45
C ARG A 374 -21.20 -4.94 6.21
N LYS A 375 -20.42 -3.86 6.31
CA LYS A 375 -20.87 -2.50 5.95
C LYS A 375 -20.70 -2.23 4.46
#